data_AF-A0A838R016-F1
#
_entry.id   AF-A0A838R016-F1
#
_cell.length_a   1.000
_cell.length_b   1.000
_cell.length_c   1.000
_cell.angle_alpha   90.00
_cell.angle_beta   90.00
_cell.angle_gamma   90.00
#
_symmetry.space_group_name_H-M   'P 1'
#
loop_
_entity.id
_entity.type
_entity.pdbx_description
1 polymer ?
#
loop_
_entity_poly.entity_id
_entity_poly.type
_entity_poly.pdbx_seq_one_letter_code
_entity_poly.pdbx_strand_id
1 'polypeptide(L)'
;MEKSRDEWVREEQARVPQVPLPEPAKPRRQLIRPAFKAVFQFIKYMVTLPVALVRGRRGKAEEVTVYSAHPSFFLWLLIAVGFIAAAVVKARPDWAGFCGWLYVWVLVYFIVTLMYDFSARKLGLWVLIFALIWVTSKYVENLKEVALLGALFDYMAGLQPKLDPGTVTVLSWLLLLPWIGALLHMALNGRKRFTPNEIGEFHFGEGSELTDRTGLRFRTRYRDVLETLLTFGGGDLIAVDNHQNVIKRWDNVVGLYFFWNDLDRVLHQRAVMETGSEEEEAG
;
A
#
# COMPACT_ATOMS: atom_id res chain seq x y z
N MET A 1 -21.69 82.47 -22.49
CA MET A 1 -22.06 81.75 -21.27
C MET A 1 -21.36 80.40 -21.32
N GLU A 2 -20.20 80.34 -20.67
CA GLU A 2 -19.30 79.19 -20.71
C GLU A 2 -19.71 78.27 -19.57
N LYS A 3 -20.28 77.10 -19.91
CA LYS A 3 -20.76 76.12 -18.94
C LYS A 3 -19.54 75.63 -18.15
N SER A 4 -19.53 75.88 -16.83
CA SER A 4 -18.37 75.60 -15.98
C SER A 4 -17.94 74.15 -16.14
N ARG A 5 -16.63 73.91 -16.23
CA ARG A 5 -16.03 72.58 -16.40
C ARG A 5 -16.53 71.57 -15.35
N ASP A 6 -16.96 72.05 -14.19
CA ASP A 6 -17.53 71.25 -13.11
C ASP A 6 -18.91 70.66 -13.45
N GLU A 7 -19.71 71.36 -14.27
CA GLU A 7 -21.00 70.83 -14.74
C GLU A 7 -20.82 69.71 -15.75
N TRP A 8 -19.79 69.79 -16.59
CA TRP A 8 -19.42 68.72 -17.52
C TRP A 8 -19.00 67.44 -16.77
N VAL A 9 -18.18 67.57 -15.72
CA VAL A 9 -17.75 66.41 -14.93
C VAL A 9 -18.93 65.74 -14.22
N ARG A 10 -19.92 66.51 -13.75
CA ARG A 10 -21.13 65.96 -13.12
C ARG A 10 -22.05 65.27 -14.11
N GLU A 11 -22.28 65.85 -15.29
CA GLU A 11 -23.08 65.22 -16.34
C GLU A 11 -22.45 63.93 -16.86
N GLU A 12 -21.12 63.87 -16.90
CA GLU A 12 -20.38 62.69 -17.36
C GLU A 12 -20.36 61.57 -16.31
N GLN A 13 -20.22 61.91 -15.02
CA GLN A 13 -20.37 60.93 -13.94
C GLN A 13 -21.80 60.38 -13.81
N ALA A 14 -22.82 61.17 -14.12
CA ALA A 14 -24.22 60.71 -14.10
C ALA A 14 -24.56 59.73 -15.25
N ARG A 15 -23.74 59.69 -16.32
CA ARG A 15 -23.94 58.77 -17.46
C ARG A 15 -23.21 57.44 -17.33
N VAL A 16 -22.33 57.26 -16.36
CA VAL A 16 -21.66 55.97 -16.17
C VAL A 16 -22.69 54.97 -15.61
N PRO A 17 -23.10 53.95 -16.37
CA PRO A 17 -24.04 52.95 -15.87
C PRO A 17 -23.41 52.29 -14.65
N GLN A 18 -24.12 52.34 -13.51
CA GLN A 18 -23.69 51.60 -12.32
C GLN A 18 -23.73 50.11 -12.66
N VAL A 19 -22.55 49.53 -12.95
CA VAL A 19 -22.41 48.10 -13.13
C VAL A 19 -22.77 47.48 -11.77
N PRO A 20 -23.83 46.66 -11.68
CA PRO A 20 -24.22 46.04 -10.42
C PRO A 20 -23.01 45.28 -9.87
N LEU A 21 -22.62 45.62 -8.65
CA LEU A 21 -21.52 44.95 -7.96
C LEU A 21 -21.83 43.45 -7.93
N PRO A 22 -20.90 42.59 -8.40
CA PRO A 22 -21.14 41.15 -8.43
C PRO A 22 -21.48 40.68 -7.03
N GLU A 23 -22.64 40.02 -6.89
CA GLU A 23 -23.06 39.44 -5.61
C GLU A 23 -21.91 38.62 -5.01
N PRO A 24 -21.64 38.73 -3.70
CA PRO A 24 -20.58 37.98 -3.06
C PRO A 24 -20.84 36.50 -3.28
N ALA A 25 -19.95 35.86 -4.05
CA ALA A 25 -20.08 34.47 -4.44
C ALA A 25 -20.34 33.61 -3.19
N LYS A 26 -21.49 32.92 -3.17
CA LYS A 26 -21.89 32.05 -2.05
C LYS A 26 -20.71 31.16 -1.64
N PRO A 27 -20.32 31.14 -0.35
CA PRO A 27 -19.13 30.42 0.08
C PRO A 27 -19.27 28.94 -0.30
N ARG A 28 -18.33 28.45 -1.11
CA ARG A 28 -18.20 27.10 -1.70
C ARG A 28 -18.02 25.96 -0.67
N ARG A 29 -18.58 26.10 0.54
CA ARG A 29 -18.40 25.22 1.70
C ARG A 29 -19.12 23.87 1.59
N GLN A 30 -20.05 23.69 0.65
CA GLN A 30 -20.85 22.45 0.58
C GLN A 30 -20.16 21.27 -0.13
N LEU A 31 -19.12 21.48 -0.94
CA LEU A 31 -18.48 20.37 -1.68
C LEU A 31 -17.49 19.53 -0.84
N ILE A 32 -17.08 19.98 0.34
CA ILE A 32 -15.99 19.33 1.10
C ILE A 32 -16.50 18.18 2.01
N ARG A 33 -17.75 18.26 2.49
CA ARG A 33 -18.35 17.19 3.32
C ARG A 33 -18.46 15.83 2.62
N PRO A 34 -18.84 15.71 1.33
CA PRO A 34 -18.96 14.39 0.69
C PRO A 34 -17.61 13.67 0.54
N ALA A 35 -16.52 14.41 0.27
CA ALA A 35 -15.19 13.81 0.10
C ALA A 35 -14.68 13.13 1.38
N PHE A 36 -14.85 13.76 2.54
CA PHE A 36 -14.47 13.16 3.83
C PHE A 36 -15.26 11.88 4.14
N LYS A 37 -16.56 11.89 3.85
CA LYS A 37 -17.41 10.70 4.06
C LYS A 37 -16.99 9.54 3.15
N ALA A 38 -16.61 9.84 1.90
CA ALA A 38 -16.11 8.85 0.95
C ALA A 38 -14.77 8.24 1.41
N VAL A 39 -13.82 9.06 1.88
CA VAL A 39 -12.53 8.58 2.42
C VAL A 39 -12.75 7.70 3.65
N PHE A 40 -13.62 8.09 4.58
CA PHE A 40 -13.88 7.29 5.77
C PHE A 40 -14.59 5.96 5.43
N GLN A 41 -15.54 5.97 4.49
CA GLN A 41 -16.15 4.75 3.97
C GLN A 41 -15.10 3.87 3.28
N PHE A 42 -14.21 4.44 2.49
CA PHE A 42 -13.13 3.71 1.84
C PHE A 42 -12.21 3.03 2.85
N ILE A 43 -11.71 3.76 3.86
CA ILE A 43 -10.88 3.20 4.95
C ILE A 43 -11.62 2.08 5.65
N LYS A 44 -12.91 2.30 6.00
CA LYS A 44 -13.73 1.27 6.62
C LYS A 44 -13.80 0.03 5.74
N TYR A 45 -14.11 0.16 4.46
CA TYR A 45 -14.14 -0.96 3.51
C TYR A 45 -12.77 -1.65 3.40
N MET A 46 -11.68 -0.88 3.31
CA MET A 46 -10.31 -1.39 3.25
C MET A 46 -9.94 -2.24 4.47
N VAL A 47 -10.41 -1.89 5.66
CA VAL A 47 -10.16 -2.66 6.88
C VAL A 47 -11.14 -3.83 7.00
N THR A 48 -12.42 -3.60 6.71
CA THR A 48 -13.46 -4.63 6.90
C THR A 48 -13.44 -5.70 5.83
N LEU A 49 -12.98 -5.42 4.60
CA LEU A 49 -13.02 -6.37 3.49
C LEU A 49 -12.03 -7.53 3.68
N PRO A 50 -10.76 -7.30 4.06
CA PRO A 50 -9.85 -8.38 4.47
C PRO A 50 -10.43 -9.16 5.65
N VAL A 51 -10.93 -8.47 6.68
CA VAL A 51 -11.50 -9.13 7.87
C VAL A 51 -12.75 -9.95 7.51
N ALA A 52 -13.62 -9.46 6.63
CA ALA A 52 -14.81 -10.19 6.19
C ALA A 52 -14.44 -11.41 5.34
N LEU A 53 -13.43 -11.27 4.46
CA LEU A 53 -12.86 -12.39 3.71
C LEU A 53 -12.25 -13.46 4.64
N VAL A 54 -11.57 -13.04 5.71
CA VAL A 54 -10.99 -13.93 6.73
C VAL A 54 -12.10 -14.62 7.54
N ARG A 55 -13.10 -13.86 8.02
CA ARG A 55 -14.05 -14.33 9.04
C ARG A 55 -15.19 -15.18 8.45
N GLY A 56 -15.54 -14.99 7.18
CA GLY A 56 -16.61 -15.75 6.51
C GLY A 56 -16.30 -17.23 6.22
N ARG A 57 -15.08 -17.71 6.49
CA ARG A 57 -14.59 -19.02 6.03
C ARG A 57 -14.43 -20.11 7.09
N ARG A 58 -14.72 -19.84 8.37
CA ARG A 58 -14.59 -20.82 9.47
C ARG A 58 -15.56 -22.02 9.43
N GLY A 59 -16.38 -22.17 8.38
CA GLY A 59 -17.49 -23.13 8.36
C GLY A 59 -17.23 -24.49 7.71
N LYS A 60 -16.25 -24.64 6.81
CA LYS A 60 -15.97 -25.93 6.13
C LYS A 60 -14.46 -26.09 5.92
N ALA A 61 -13.84 -26.98 6.69
CA ALA A 61 -12.39 -27.21 6.71
C ALA A 61 -11.84 -27.98 5.48
N GLU A 62 -12.62 -28.14 4.42
CA GLU A 62 -12.26 -28.93 3.23
C GLU A 62 -11.57 -28.09 2.13
N GLU A 63 -11.59 -26.76 2.24
CA GLU A 63 -11.06 -25.89 1.21
C GLU A 63 -10.46 -24.61 1.80
N VAL A 64 -9.22 -24.30 1.44
CA VAL A 64 -8.58 -23.01 1.74
C VAL A 64 -8.38 -22.24 0.45
N THR A 65 -9.12 -21.16 0.26
CA THR A 65 -8.87 -20.21 -0.84
C THR A 65 -7.88 -19.14 -0.39
N VAL A 66 -6.87 -18.90 -1.20
CA VAL A 66 -5.76 -17.99 -0.96
C VAL A 66 -5.69 -16.99 -2.12
N TYR A 67 -5.21 -15.77 -1.87
CA TYR A 67 -5.11 -14.73 -2.89
C TYR A 67 -3.67 -14.23 -3.04
N SER A 68 -3.13 -14.32 -4.26
CA SER A 68 -1.84 -13.73 -4.62
C SER A 68 -2.03 -12.28 -5.10
N ALA A 69 -1.40 -11.34 -4.41
CA ALA A 69 -1.46 -9.93 -4.75
C ALA A 69 -0.44 -9.56 -5.84
N HIS A 70 -0.85 -8.67 -6.74
CA HIS A 70 0.08 -8.01 -7.67
C HIS A 70 0.97 -7.01 -6.90
N PRO A 71 2.23 -6.74 -7.31
CA PRO A 71 3.09 -5.77 -6.62
C PRO A 71 2.46 -4.37 -6.47
N SER A 72 1.63 -3.94 -7.41
CA SER A 72 0.88 -2.68 -7.30
C SER A 72 -0.08 -2.63 -6.09
N PHE A 73 -0.39 -3.76 -5.45
CA PHE A 73 -1.17 -3.80 -4.21
C PHE A 73 -0.50 -2.98 -3.10
N PHE A 74 0.84 -2.98 -3.02
CA PHE A 74 1.61 -2.24 -2.01
C PHE A 74 1.42 -0.71 -2.07
N LEU A 75 0.87 -0.18 -3.17
CA LEU A 75 0.56 1.26 -3.30
C LEU A 75 -0.45 1.75 -2.27
N TRP A 76 -1.25 0.86 -1.67
CA TRP A 76 -2.28 1.23 -0.71
C TRP A 76 -1.73 2.08 0.45
N LEU A 77 -0.52 1.79 0.94
CA LEU A 77 0.09 2.54 2.03
C LEU A 77 0.37 3.99 1.61
N LEU A 78 0.99 4.19 0.43
CA LEU A 78 1.32 5.52 -0.07
C LEU A 78 0.05 6.34 -0.33
N ILE A 79 -1.00 5.71 -0.86
CA ILE A 79 -2.32 6.32 -1.07
C ILE A 79 -2.96 6.71 0.28
N ALA A 80 -2.95 5.79 1.25
CA ALA A 80 -3.53 6.02 2.57
C ALA A 80 -2.82 7.15 3.31
N VAL A 81 -1.48 7.14 3.34
CA VAL A 81 -0.67 8.20 3.94
C VAL A 81 -0.92 9.53 3.22
N GLY A 82 -1.03 9.54 1.89
CA GLY A 82 -1.34 10.74 1.11
C GLY A 82 -2.69 11.37 1.49
N PHE A 83 -3.76 10.59 1.55
CA PHE A 83 -5.07 11.09 1.96
C PHE A 83 -5.09 11.53 3.44
N ILE A 84 -4.46 10.79 4.34
CA ILE A 84 -4.39 11.14 5.77
C ILE A 84 -3.59 12.43 5.95
N ALA A 85 -2.41 12.55 5.33
CA ALA A 85 -1.59 13.75 5.39
C ALA A 85 -2.33 14.97 4.84
N ALA A 86 -3.01 14.85 3.68
CA ALA A 86 -3.81 15.94 3.13
C ALA A 86 -4.95 16.37 4.08
N ALA A 87 -5.62 15.40 4.73
CA ALA A 87 -6.67 15.70 5.71
C ALA A 87 -6.12 16.39 6.96
N VAL A 88 -4.98 15.93 7.49
CA VAL A 88 -4.31 16.51 8.67
C VAL A 88 -3.85 17.93 8.38
N VAL A 89 -3.13 18.16 7.27
CA VAL A 89 -2.63 19.50 6.91
C VAL A 89 -3.76 20.48 6.64
N LYS A 90 -4.87 20.01 6.04
CA LYS A 90 -6.07 20.84 5.86
C LYS A 90 -6.71 21.24 7.18
N ALA A 91 -6.66 20.37 8.19
CA ALA A 91 -7.18 20.67 9.53
C ALA A 91 -6.20 21.52 10.37
N ARG A 92 -4.90 21.31 10.17
CA ARG A 92 -3.80 21.91 10.93
C ARG A 92 -2.62 22.25 9.99
N PRO A 93 -2.60 23.47 9.41
CA PRO A 93 -1.57 23.87 8.45
C PRO A 93 -0.14 23.89 9.01
N ASP A 94 0.00 24.03 10.33
CA ASP A 94 1.27 23.94 11.08
C ASP A 94 1.95 22.57 10.92
N TRP A 95 1.18 21.51 10.63
CA TRP A 95 1.71 20.15 10.41
C TRP A 95 2.22 19.91 8.98
N ALA A 96 2.14 20.89 8.07
CA ALA A 96 2.52 20.75 6.67
C ALA A 96 3.97 20.28 6.47
N GLY A 97 4.90 20.79 7.27
CA GLY A 97 6.32 20.42 7.20
C GLY A 97 6.57 18.98 7.63
N PHE A 98 5.99 18.57 8.76
CA PHE A 98 6.11 17.20 9.26
C PHE A 98 5.48 16.19 8.29
N CYS A 99 4.26 16.48 7.81
CA CYS A 99 3.58 15.63 6.83
C CYS A 99 4.34 15.55 5.51
N GLY A 100 5.00 16.63 5.08
CA GLY A 100 5.86 16.65 3.89
C GLY A 100 7.01 15.65 4.01
N TRP A 101 7.75 15.71 5.10
CA TRP A 101 8.81 14.74 5.39
C TRP A 101 8.31 13.31 5.50
N LEU A 102 7.22 13.09 6.24
CA LEU A 102 6.62 11.77 6.37
C LEU A 102 6.26 11.18 5.00
N TYR A 103 5.66 11.99 4.12
CA TYR A 103 5.31 11.56 2.76
C TYR A 103 6.54 11.25 1.91
N VAL A 104 7.58 12.09 1.97
CA VAL A 104 8.87 11.84 1.29
C VAL A 104 9.49 10.53 1.76
N TRP A 105 9.52 10.27 3.07
CA TRP A 105 10.05 9.02 3.62
C TRP A 105 9.25 7.80 3.15
N VAL A 106 7.91 7.88 3.15
CA VAL A 106 7.05 6.79 2.65
C VAL A 106 7.24 6.58 1.14
N LEU A 107 7.44 7.66 0.37
CA LEU A 107 7.72 7.57 -1.07
C LEU A 107 9.08 6.92 -1.36
N VAL A 108 10.14 7.39 -0.70
CA VAL A 108 11.48 6.80 -0.82
C VAL A 108 11.44 5.33 -0.42
N TYR A 109 10.81 5.04 0.72
CA TYR A 109 10.57 3.69 1.17
C TYR A 109 9.88 2.85 0.10
N PHE A 110 8.79 3.35 -0.51
CA PHE A 110 8.07 2.65 -1.56
C PHE A 110 8.96 2.35 -2.79
N ILE A 111 9.71 3.35 -3.27
CA ILE A 111 10.65 3.19 -4.40
C ILE A 111 11.70 2.11 -4.08
N VAL A 112 12.29 2.17 -2.88
CA VAL A 112 13.29 1.20 -2.43
C VAL A 112 12.70 -0.20 -2.39
N THR A 113 11.50 -0.37 -1.83
CA THR A 113 10.83 -1.68 -1.76
C THR A 113 10.45 -2.24 -3.13
N LEU A 114 10.13 -1.37 -4.11
CA LEU A 114 9.79 -1.79 -5.45
C LEU A 114 11.05 -2.17 -6.25
N MET A 115 12.14 -1.41 -6.10
CA MET A 115 13.40 -1.65 -6.81
C MET A 115 14.21 -2.80 -6.22
N TYR A 116 14.14 -3.02 -4.91
CA TYR A 116 14.98 -3.98 -4.22
C TYR A 116 14.16 -4.94 -3.37
N ASP A 117 14.35 -6.23 -3.64
CA ASP A 117 13.97 -7.31 -2.73
C ASP A 117 14.89 -7.30 -1.50
N PHE A 118 14.54 -6.46 -0.53
CA PHE A 118 15.23 -6.34 0.74
C PHE A 118 14.90 -7.56 1.60
N SER A 119 15.69 -8.61 1.44
CA SER A 119 15.74 -9.65 2.47
C SER A 119 16.07 -9.00 3.82
N ALA A 120 15.37 -9.39 4.89
CA ALA A 120 15.60 -8.85 6.25
C ALA A 120 17.08 -8.84 6.67
N ARG A 121 17.86 -9.83 6.21
CA ARG A 121 19.32 -9.88 6.43
C ARG A 121 20.07 -8.73 5.76
N LYS A 122 19.70 -8.39 4.53
CA LYS A 122 20.27 -7.26 3.79
C LYS A 122 19.87 -5.95 4.45
N LEU A 123 18.61 -5.81 4.89
CA LEU A 123 18.15 -4.63 5.62
C LEU A 123 18.96 -4.44 6.92
N GLY A 124 19.11 -5.49 7.72
CA GLY A 124 19.93 -5.46 8.93
C GLY A 124 21.38 -5.05 8.65
N LEU A 125 21.97 -5.58 7.57
CA LEU A 125 23.32 -5.20 7.13
C LEU A 125 23.38 -3.70 6.76
N TRP A 126 22.41 -3.20 6.00
CA TRP A 126 22.37 -1.78 5.62
C TRP A 126 22.19 -0.86 6.83
N VAL A 127 21.31 -1.21 7.77
CA VAL A 127 21.15 -0.47 9.03
C VAL A 127 22.46 -0.45 9.81
N LEU A 128 23.19 -1.57 9.88
CA LEU A 128 24.50 -1.64 10.51
C LEU A 128 25.52 -0.74 9.81
N ILE A 129 25.58 -0.76 8.46
CA ILE A 129 26.46 0.10 7.67
C ILE A 129 26.14 1.58 7.94
N PHE A 130 24.86 1.97 7.88
CA PHE A 130 24.44 3.34 8.18
C PHE A 130 24.78 3.75 9.61
N ALA A 131 24.59 2.87 10.59
CA ALA A 131 24.95 3.12 11.98
C ALA A 131 26.47 3.31 12.15
N LEU A 132 27.29 2.49 11.48
CA LEU A 132 28.75 2.63 11.50
C LEU A 132 29.22 3.92 10.83
N ILE A 133 28.65 4.28 9.67
CA ILE A 133 28.94 5.55 8.99
C ILE A 133 28.55 6.73 9.89
N TRP A 134 27.39 6.65 10.53
CA TRP A 134 26.90 7.67 11.45
C TRP A 134 27.86 7.86 12.65
N VAL A 135 28.22 6.77 13.34
CA VAL A 135 29.13 6.81 14.49
C VAL A 135 30.52 7.30 14.07
N THR A 136 31.04 6.82 12.94
CA THR A 136 32.34 7.26 12.41
C THR A 136 32.33 8.74 12.07
N SER A 137 31.25 9.23 11.46
CA SER A 137 31.13 10.66 11.17
C SER A 137 31.06 11.49 12.44
N LYS A 138 30.30 11.07 13.44
CA LYS A 138 30.21 11.78 14.72
C LYS A 138 31.56 11.80 15.44
N TYR A 139 32.31 10.71 15.35
CA TYR A 139 33.67 10.63 15.88
C TYR A 139 34.64 11.59 15.16
N VAL A 140 34.60 11.64 13.83
CA VAL A 140 35.44 12.56 13.03
C VAL A 140 35.08 14.02 13.27
N GLU A 141 33.78 14.33 13.36
CA GLU A 141 33.27 15.67 13.68
C GLU A 141 33.83 16.16 15.03
N ASN A 142 33.85 15.28 16.03
CA ASN A 142 34.40 15.58 17.35
C ASN A 142 35.94 15.76 17.36
N LEU A 143 36.67 15.15 16.43
CA LEU A 143 38.13 15.23 16.37
C LEU A 143 38.67 16.37 15.49
N LYS A 144 37.98 16.68 14.39
CA LYS A 144 38.48 17.58 13.34
C LYS A 144 37.70 18.88 13.20
N GLU A 145 36.61 19.06 13.94
CA GLU A 145 35.67 20.18 13.79
C GLU A 145 35.12 20.36 12.35
N VAL A 146 35.23 19.31 11.51
CA VAL A 146 34.72 19.31 10.13
C VAL A 146 33.34 18.65 10.10
N ALA A 147 32.31 19.47 9.89
CA ALA A 147 30.91 19.05 9.83
C ALA A 147 30.50 18.50 8.44
N LEU A 148 31.13 17.41 7.98
CA LEU A 148 30.83 16.79 6.68
C LEU A 148 29.37 16.33 6.58
N LEU A 149 28.88 15.57 7.55
CA LEU A 149 27.47 15.17 7.62
C LEU A 149 26.56 16.28 8.13
N GLY A 150 27.09 17.21 8.94
CA GLY A 150 26.36 18.40 9.39
C GLY A 150 25.84 19.22 8.21
N ALA A 151 26.69 19.54 7.25
CA ALA A 151 26.29 20.30 6.04
C ALA A 151 25.19 19.59 5.23
N LEU A 152 25.21 18.26 5.16
CA LEU A 152 24.14 17.49 4.49
C LEU A 152 22.83 17.56 5.28
N PHE A 153 22.87 17.42 6.61
CA PHE A 153 21.68 17.55 7.44
C PHE A 153 21.13 18.98 7.45
N ASP A 154 21.99 19.99 7.43
CA ASP A 154 21.60 21.39 7.33
C ASP A 154 20.96 21.68 5.97
N TYR A 155 21.53 21.14 4.89
CA TYR A 155 20.93 21.21 3.56
C TYR A 155 19.55 20.53 3.54
N MET A 156 19.44 19.31 4.08
CA MET A 156 18.15 18.62 4.16
C MET A 156 17.16 19.39 5.04
N ALA A 157 17.56 19.88 6.21
CA ALA A 157 16.71 20.69 7.08
C ALA A 157 16.25 21.99 6.40
N GLY A 158 17.10 22.57 5.55
CA GLY A 158 16.82 23.75 4.75
C GLY A 158 15.79 23.55 3.64
N LEU A 159 15.58 22.32 3.14
CA LEU A 159 14.59 22.04 2.09
C LEU A 159 13.15 22.33 2.52
N GLN A 160 12.86 22.30 3.83
CA GLN A 160 11.55 22.57 4.42
C GLN A 160 10.36 22.13 3.55
N PRO A 161 10.25 20.83 3.18
CA PRO A 161 9.21 20.35 2.29
C PRO A 161 7.83 20.62 2.92
N LYS A 162 7.10 21.58 2.38
CA LYS A 162 5.72 21.89 2.78
C LYS A 162 4.79 21.07 1.91
N LEU A 163 4.05 20.16 2.54
CA LEU A 163 3.07 19.34 1.83
C LEU A 163 1.89 20.21 1.36
N ASP A 164 1.71 20.33 0.05
CA ASP A 164 0.49 20.89 -0.51
C ASP A 164 -0.62 19.82 -0.52
N PRO A 165 -1.74 20.01 0.22
CA PRO A 165 -2.82 19.03 0.28
C PRO A 165 -3.45 18.75 -1.08
N GLY A 166 -3.50 19.75 -1.97
CA GLY A 166 -4.07 19.61 -3.31
C GLY A 166 -3.28 18.62 -4.16
N THR A 167 -1.97 18.85 -4.26
CA THR A 167 -1.03 18.01 -5.01
C THR A 167 -1.06 16.56 -4.54
N VAL A 168 -0.97 16.33 -3.22
CA VAL A 168 -0.94 14.96 -2.66
C VAL A 168 -2.27 14.24 -2.83
N THR A 169 -3.40 14.97 -2.76
CA THR A 169 -4.72 14.40 -3.05
C THR A 169 -4.82 13.95 -4.50
N VAL A 170 -4.39 14.78 -5.46
CA VAL A 170 -4.39 14.42 -6.89
C VAL A 170 -3.51 13.20 -7.14
N LEU A 171 -2.30 13.18 -6.57
CA LEU A 171 -1.38 12.05 -6.70
C LEU A 171 -1.97 10.76 -6.12
N SER A 172 -2.61 10.84 -4.95
CA SER A 172 -3.27 9.68 -4.32
C SER A 172 -4.42 9.14 -5.17
N TRP A 173 -5.18 10.00 -5.85
CA TRP A 173 -6.21 9.58 -6.81
C TRP A 173 -5.63 8.92 -8.05
N LEU A 174 -4.53 9.45 -8.59
CA LEU A 174 -3.85 8.85 -9.74
C LEU A 174 -3.31 7.46 -9.40
N LEU A 175 -2.72 7.29 -8.22
CA LEU A 175 -2.22 6.01 -7.73
C LEU A 175 -3.34 5.02 -7.35
N LEU A 176 -4.54 5.51 -7.05
CA LEU A 176 -5.70 4.66 -6.76
C LEU A 176 -6.10 3.82 -7.97
N LEU A 177 -5.95 4.34 -9.20
CA LEU A 177 -6.31 3.62 -10.44
C LEU A 177 -5.51 2.32 -10.63
N PRO A 178 -4.16 2.31 -10.65
CA PRO A 178 -3.40 1.07 -10.76
C PRO A 178 -3.59 0.16 -9.54
N TRP A 179 -3.88 0.72 -8.36
CA TRP A 179 -4.21 -0.08 -7.19
C TRP A 179 -5.54 -0.83 -7.32
N ILE A 180 -6.60 -0.18 -7.84
CA ILE A 180 -7.87 -0.85 -8.17
C ILE A 180 -7.64 -1.94 -9.21
N GLY A 181 -6.80 -1.67 -10.22
CA GLY A 181 -6.38 -2.69 -11.20
C GLY A 181 -5.72 -3.90 -10.52
N ALA A 182 -4.87 -3.67 -9.52
CA ALA A 182 -4.24 -4.74 -8.75
C ALA A 182 -5.26 -5.58 -7.96
N LEU A 183 -6.27 -4.94 -7.37
CA LEU A 183 -7.36 -5.65 -6.68
C LEU A 183 -8.21 -6.48 -7.63
N LEU A 184 -8.55 -5.92 -8.80
CA LEU A 184 -9.29 -6.65 -9.84
C LEU A 184 -8.47 -7.84 -10.34
N HIS A 185 -7.19 -7.64 -10.61
CA HIS A 185 -6.29 -8.73 -10.98
C HIS A 185 -6.23 -9.82 -9.90
N MET A 186 -6.12 -9.43 -8.62
CA MET A 186 -6.13 -10.38 -7.50
C MET A 186 -7.46 -11.14 -7.41
N ALA A 187 -8.59 -10.47 -7.64
CA ALA A 187 -9.92 -11.09 -7.59
C ALA A 187 -10.17 -12.05 -8.76
N LEU A 188 -9.67 -11.71 -9.96
CA LEU A 188 -9.93 -12.44 -11.20
C LEU A 188 -8.91 -13.55 -11.46
N ASN A 189 -7.62 -13.34 -11.16
CA ASN A 189 -6.52 -14.26 -11.50
C ASN A 189 -5.73 -14.73 -10.26
N GLY A 190 -5.84 -13.99 -9.15
CA GLY A 190 -5.09 -14.27 -7.93
C GLY A 190 -5.71 -15.34 -7.04
N ARG A 191 -6.91 -15.84 -7.36
CA ARG A 191 -7.63 -16.81 -6.52
C ARG A 191 -7.05 -18.22 -6.72
N LYS A 192 -6.46 -18.75 -5.66
CA LYS A 192 -5.91 -20.12 -5.58
C LYS A 192 -6.73 -20.91 -4.57
N ARG A 193 -7.22 -22.08 -4.97
CA ARG A 193 -8.06 -22.96 -4.15
C ARG A 193 -7.25 -24.20 -3.79
N PHE A 194 -6.98 -24.37 -2.51
CA PHE A 194 -6.33 -25.56 -1.98
C PHE A 194 -7.38 -26.51 -1.43
N THR A 195 -7.45 -27.71 -2.00
CA THR A 195 -8.24 -28.84 -1.48
C THR A 195 -7.27 -29.96 -1.08
N PRO A 196 -7.71 -30.99 -0.33
CA PRO A 196 -6.85 -32.11 0.06
C PRO A 196 -6.18 -32.79 -1.15
N ASN A 197 -6.91 -32.89 -2.27
CA ASN A 197 -6.50 -33.65 -3.44
C ASN A 197 -5.88 -32.79 -4.54
N GLU A 198 -6.43 -31.58 -4.76
CA GLU A 198 -6.12 -30.77 -5.92
C GLU A 198 -5.83 -29.32 -5.54
N ILE A 199 -4.92 -28.71 -6.30
CA ILE A 199 -4.67 -27.26 -6.27
C ILE A 199 -5.37 -26.68 -7.50
N GLY A 200 -6.44 -25.93 -7.27
CA GLY A 200 -7.17 -25.24 -8.32
C GLY A 200 -6.73 -23.80 -8.46
N GLU A 201 -6.28 -23.42 -9.65
CA GLU A 201 -6.00 -22.03 -9.98
C GLU A 201 -7.03 -21.53 -10.96
N PHE A 202 -7.70 -20.43 -10.60
CA PHE A 202 -8.64 -19.79 -11.50
C PHE A 202 -7.94 -18.64 -12.24
N HIS A 203 -7.94 -18.71 -13.57
CA HIS A 203 -7.48 -17.64 -14.44
C HIS A 203 -8.65 -17.19 -15.29
N PHE A 204 -9.00 -15.90 -15.19
CA PHE A 204 -10.13 -15.38 -15.95
C PHE A 204 -9.84 -15.42 -17.45
N GLY A 205 -10.64 -16.18 -18.19
CA GLY A 205 -10.51 -16.37 -19.64
C GLY A 205 -9.79 -17.65 -20.05
N GLU A 206 -8.92 -18.21 -19.21
CA GLU A 206 -8.18 -19.45 -19.48
C GLU A 206 -8.78 -20.67 -18.79
N GLY A 207 -9.63 -20.46 -17.77
CA GLY A 207 -10.34 -21.52 -17.05
C GLY A 207 -9.66 -21.88 -15.72
N SER A 208 -9.92 -23.11 -15.24
CA SER A 208 -9.33 -23.61 -14.01
C SER A 208 -8.21 -24.61 -14.34
N GLU A 209 -6.99 -24.31 -13.91
CA GLU A 209 -5.89 -25.27 -13.91
C GLU A 209 -5.98 -26.09 -12.61
N LEU A 210 -6.09 -27.41 -12.75
CA LEU A 210 -6.07 -28.35 -11.62
C LEU A 210 -4.72 -29.07 -11.64
N THR A 211 -3.91 -28.85 -10.62
CA THR A 211 -2.65 -29.58 -10.44
C THR A 211 -2.85 -30.61 -9.34
N ASP A 212 -2.59 -31.89 -9.66
CA ASP A 212 -2.56 -32.95 -8.65
C ASP A 212 -1.38 -32.71 -7.68
N ARG A 213 -1.62 -33.07 -6.43
CA ARG A 213 -0.76 -32.74 -5.30
C ARG A 213 0.23 -33.86 -4.93
N THR A 214 0.13 -35.02 -5.55
CA THR A 214 0.97 -36.19 -5.24
C THR A 214 2.46 -35.85 -5.29
N GLY A 215 3.17 -36.03 -4.17
CA GLY A 215 4.61 -35.75 -4.06
C GLY A 215 5.02 -34.28 -3.79
N LEU A 216 4.07 -33.34 -3.65
CA LEU A 216 4.37 -31.93 -3.41
C LEU A 216 4.44 -31.57 -1.91
N ARG A 217 5.54 -30.94 -1.51
CA ARG A 217 5.75 -30.31 -0.19
C ARG A 217 5.61 -28.79 -0.31
N PHE A 218 4.92 -28.17 0.63
CA PHE A 218 4.76 -26.72 0.65
C PHE A 218 5.72 -26.09 1.64
N ARG A 219 6.33 -24.97 1.23
CA ARG A 219 7.16 -24.14 2.10
C ARG A 219 6.69 -22.70 2.00
N THR A 220 6.50 -22.07 3.15
CA THR A 220 6.31 -20.61 3.24
C THR A 220 7.67 -19.93 3.23
N ARG A 221 7.77 -18.83 2.48
CA ARG A 221 8.93 -17.95 2.54
C ARG A 221 8.46 -16.52 2.74
N TYR A 222 8.78 -15.95 3.89
CA TYR A 222 8.59 -14.53 4.17
C TYR A 222 9.85 -13.79 3.69
N ARG A 223 9.76 -13.05 2.58
CA ARG A 223 10.91 -12.32 2.00
C ARG A 223 11.38 -11.19 2.91
N ASP A 224 10.43 -10.39 3.37
CA ASP A 224 10.66 -9.22 4.21
C ASP A 224 9.56 -9.06 5.26
N VAL A 225 9.94 -8.63 6.47
CA VAL A 225 9.04 -8.24 7.57
C VAL A 225 8.08 -7.15 7.11
N LEU A 226 8.58 -6.24 6.28
CA LEU A 226 7.81 -5.11 5.76
C LEU A 226 6.76 -5.55 4.77
N GLU A 227 7.12 -6.41 3.81
CA GLU A 227 6.18 -7.00 2.87
C GLU A 227 5.10 -7.78 3.61
N THR A 228 5.49 -8.59 4.58
CA THR A 228 4.58 -9.31 5.48
C THR A 228 3.65 -8.34 6.19
N LEU A 229 4.13 -7.23 6.74
CA LEU A 229 3.29 -6.24 7.42
C LEU A 229 2.31 -5.55 6.44
N LEU A 230 2.78 -5.17 5.25
CA LEU A 230 1.98 -4.48 4.22
C LEU A 230 0.92 -5.39 3.58
N THR A 231 1.14 -6.70 3.54
CA THR A 231 0.20 -7.71 3.05
C THR A 231 -0.60 -8.36 4.17
N PHE A 232 -0.62 -7.75 5.36
CA PHE A 232 -1.33 -8.26 6.54
C PHE A 232 -0.94 -9.70 6.88
N GLY A 233 0.34 -9.96 7.06
CA GLY A 233 0.88 -11.29 7.28
C GLY A 233 1.17 -12.08 6.00
N GLY A 234 1.31 -11.44 4.85
CA GLY A 234 1.55 -12.17 3.61
C GLY A 234 3.00 -12.63 3.40
N GLY A 235 3.18 -13.49 2.41
CA GLY A 235 4.48 -14.04 2.02
C GLY A 235 4.37 -14.92 0.78
N ASP A 236 5.45 -15.59 0.41
CA ASP A 236 5.45 -16.51 -0.73
C ASP A 236 5.08 -17.92 -0.27
N LEU A 237 4.28 -18.60 -1.09
CA LEU A 237 4.02 -20.03 -0.96
C LEU A 237 4.75 -20.76 -2.09
N ILE A 238 5.56 -21.75 -1.74
CA ILE A 238 6.40 -22.50 -2.70
C ILE A 238 6.00 -23.97 -2.63
N ALA A 239 5.58 -24.54 -3.74
CA ALA A 239 5.41 -25.98 -3.91
C ALA A 239 6.71 -26.59 -4.43
N VAL A 240 7.20 -27.59 -3.71
CA VAL A 240 8.50 -28.20 -3.89
C VAL A 240 8.33 -29.71 -3.98
N ASP A 241 9.02 -30.36 -4.91
CA ASP A 241 9.04 -31.82 -5.00
C ASP A 241 9.83 -32.48 -3.85
N ASN A 242 9.74 -33.80 -3.74
CA ASN A 242 10.59 -34.63 -2.88
C ASN A 242 12.10 -34.39 -3.10
N HIS A 243 12.51 -34.03 -4.32
CA HIS A 243 13.90 -33.67 -4.65
C HIS A 243 14.29 -32.22 -4.31
N GLN A 244 13.45 -31.48 -3.59
CA GLN A 244 13.63 -30.05 -3.29
C GLN A 244 13.60 -29.11 -4.50
N ASN A 245 13.16 -29.58 -5.67
CA ASN A 245 12.98 -28.73 -6.85
C ASN A 245 11.69 -27.90 -6.72
N VAL A 246 11.79 -26.61 -6.99
CA VAL A 246 10.63 -25.70 -6.97
C VAL A 246 9.79 -25.97 -8.22
N ILE A 247 8.59 -26.52 -8.04
CA ILE A 247 7.65 -26.78 -9.12
C ILE A 247 6.79 -25.56 -9.38
N LYS A 248 6.26 -24.94 -8.31
CA LYS A 248 5.38 -23.78 -8.41
C LYS A 248 5.67 -22.80 -7.29
N ARG A 249 5.53 -21.51 -7.62
CA ARG A 249 5.72 -20.40 -6.68
C ARG A 249 4.55 -19.45 -6.81
N TRP A 250 3.95 -19.11 -5.67
CA TRP A 250 2.94 -18.09 -5.54
C TRP A 250 3.50 -16.96 -4.69
N ASP A 251 3.77 -15.83 -5.33
CA ASP A 251 4.32 -14.67 -4.65
C ASP A 251 3.21 -13.81 -4.02
N ASN A 252 3.56 -13.06 -2.96
CA ASN A 252 2.70 -12.07 -2.29
C ASN A 252 1.32 -12.61 -1.88
N VAL A 253 1.26 -13.80 -1.29
CA VAL A 253 0.01 -14.36 -0.77
C VAL A 253 -0.47 -13.52 0.41
N VAL A 254 -1.62 -12.87 0.27
CA VAL A 254 -2.19 -11.98 1.30
C VAL A 254 -2.68 -12.81 2.48
N GLY A 255 -2.29 -12.41 3.70
CA GLY A 255 -2.78 -13.05 4.92
C GLY A 255 -2.22 -14.43 5.23
N LEU A 256 -1.16 -14.87 4.54
CA LEU A 256 -0.58 -16.21 4.68
C LEU A 256 -0.34 -16.62 6.13
N TYR A 257 0.22 -15.74 6.95
CA TYR A 257 0.48 -15.94 8.38
C TYR A 257 -0.79 -16.29 9.18
N PHE A 258 -1.93 -15.68 8.85
CA PHE A 258 -3.18 -15.91 9.57
C PHE A 258 -3.85 -17.23 9.18
N PHE A 259 -3.70 -17.63 7.92
CA PHE A 259 -4.32 -18.85 7.38
C PHE A 259 -3.38 -20.05 7.35
N TRP A 260 -2.13 -19.88 7.78
CA TRP A 260 -1.13 -20.94 7.71
C TRP A 260 -1.58 -22.20 8.43
N ASN A 261 -2.16 -22.09 9.63
CA ASN A 261 -2.64 -23.25 10.38
C ASN A 261 -3.77 -24.01 9.66
N ASP A 262 -4.66 -23.28 8.99
CA ASP A 262 -5.76 -23.88 8.23
C ASP A 262 -5.22 -24.56 6.95
N LEU A 263 -4.28 -23.90 6.27
CA LEU A 263 -3.59 -24.44 5.11
C LEU A 263 -2.82 -25.70 5.50
N ASP A 264 -2.02 -25.63 6.56
CA ASP A 264 -1.22 -26.72 7.10
C ASP A 264 -2.10 -27.93 7.46
N ARG A 265 -3.27 -27.70 8.05
CA ARG A 265 -4.24 -28.77 8.35
C ARG A 265 -4.76 -29.46 7.09
N VAL A 266 -5.21 -28.70 6.09
CA VAL A 266 -5.67 -29.27 4.80
C VAL A 266 -4.52 -29.98 4.08
N LEU A 267 -3.29 -29.46 4.25
CA LEU A 267 -2.12 -30.11 3.71
C LEU A 267 -1.84 -31.46 4.41
N HIS A 268 -1.92 -31.55 5.73
CA HIS A 268 -1.62 -32.78 6.45
C HIS A 268 -2.70 -33.88 6.35
N GLN A 269 -3.95 -33.53 6.05
CA GLN A 269 -5.04 -34.51 5.96
C GLN A 269 -4.83 -35.62 4.91
N ARG A 270 -4.15 -35.33 3.79
CA ARG A 270 -3.86 -36.34 2.75
C ARG A 270 -2.70 -37.27 3.12
N ALA A 271 -1.70 -36.77 3.85
CA ALA A 271 -0.57 -37.60 4.28
C ALA A 271 -1.04 -38.81 5.08
N VAL A 272 -2.13 -38.67 5.84
CA VAL A 272 -2.75 -39.74 6.64
C VAL A 272 -3.63 -40.68 5.80
N MET A 273 -4.29 -40.17 4.75
CA MET A 273 -5.14 -41.02 3.88
C MET A 273 -4.31 -41.96 3.01
N GLU A 274 -3.14 -41.51 2.51
CA GLU A 274 -2.25 -42.38 1.71
C GLU A 274 -1.60 -43.49 2.57
N THR A 275 -1.25 -43.21 3.84
CA THR A 275 -0.70 -44.25 4.72
C THR A 275 -1.73 -45.31 5.10
N GLY A 276 -3.00 -44.91 5.28
CA GLY A 276 -4.07 -45.84 5.62
C GLY A 276 -4.44 -46.80 4.48
N SER A 277 -4.39 -46.34 3.22
CA SER A 277 -4.67 -47.20 2.06
C SER A 277 -3.58 -48.23 1.77
N GLU A 278 -2.31 -47.90 2.02
CA GLU A 278 -1.21 -48.85 1.81
C GLU A 278 -1.19 -49.98 2.85
N GLU A 279 -1.64 -49.72 4.09
CA GLU A 279 -1.75 -50.75 5.13
C GLU A 279 -2.94 -51.71 4.90
N GLU A 280 -4.03 -51.24 4.29
CA GLU A 280 -5.19 -52.10 3.95
C GLU A 280 -4.96 -52.99 2.72
N GLU A 281 -4.11 -52.60 1.77
CA GLU A 281 -3.76 -53.45 0.61
C GLU A 281 -2.65 -54.48 0.93
N ALA A 282 -1.94 -54.32 2.05
CA ALA A 282 -0.85 -55.20 2.48
C ALA A 282 -1.25 -56.25 3.54
N GLY A 283 -2.51 -56.26 4.00
CA GLY A 283 -3.06 -57.22 4.99
C GLY A 283 -4.06 -58.19 4.39
#